data_AF-A0A365XXR4-F1
#
_entry.id   AF-A0A365XXR4-F1
#
_cell.length_a   1.000
_cell.length_b   1.000
_cell.length_c   1.000
_cell.angle_alpha   90.00
_cell.angle_beta   90.00
_cell.angle_gamma   90.00
#
_symmetry.space_group_name_H-M   'P 1'
#
loop_
_entity.id
_entity.type
_entity.pdbx_description
1 polymer ?
#
loop_
_entity_poly.entity_id
_entity_poly.type
_entity_poly.pdbx_seq_one_letter_code
_entity_poly.pdbx_strand_id
1 'polypeptide(L)'
;MKYVNLYTEAVDEGCCWGCFYIVSAFKAVVMQIYISEEAIVADIQDKFHEIYPKLKLDFFRDPVGEGEHIPKNSRVSPDTPIEKIRMRHHFGWLDVSHYRTALAVEHDLDHLFGLNAKILHKSGSLWLQATGRGHLSLEELSAGDTPKKSTFHLPEEPETE
;
A
#
# COMPACT_ATOMS: atom_id res chain seq x y z
N MET A 1 22.65 -24.20 0.04
CA MET A 1 22.89 -23.52 1.33
C MET A 1 21.69 -23.76 2.22
N LYS A 2 21.90 -24.38 3.37
CA LYS A 2 20.85 -24.89 4.26
C LYS A 2 20.43 -23.78 5.22
N TYR A 3 19.12 -23.56 5.34
CA TYR A 3 18.50 -22.73 6.37
C TYR A 3 18.87 -23.29 7.75
N VAL A 4 19.46 -22.46 8.60
CA VAL A 4 19.73 -22.80 10.00
C VAL A 4 18.55 -22.28 10.83
N ASN A 5 17.65 -23.19 11.20
CA ASN A 5 16.67 -23.00 12.26
C ASN A 5 17.41 -23.02 13.60
N LEU A 6 17.34 -21.92 14.35
CA LEU A 6 17.72 -21.88 15.75
C LEU A 6 16.43 -21.87 16.59
N TYR A 7 15.99 -23.07 16.97
CA TYR A 7 15.13 -23.29 18.13
C TYR A 7 15.82 -24.36 18.97
N THR A 8 16.35 -23.98 20.13
CA THR A 8 16.89 -24.93 21.11
C THR A 8 16.13 -24.76 22.43
N GLU A 9 15.32 -25.78 22.72
CA GLU A 9 15.03 -26.37 24.02
C GLU A 9 14.44 -25.50 25.15
N ALA A 10 13.14 -25.71 25.34
CA ALA A 10 12.47 -25.60 26.63
C ALA A 10 12.94 -26.73 27.56
N VAL A 11 13.24 -26.39 28.82
CA VAL A 11 13.30 -27.36 29.92
C VAL A 11 12.32 -26.89 30.99
N ASP A 12 11.46 -27.85 31.34
CA ASP A 12 10.38 -27.86 32.32
C ASP A 12 10.85 -27.48 33.73
N GLU A 13 10.02 -26.77 34.49
CA GLU A 13 9.54 -27.18 35.82
C GLU A 13 8.85 -26.01 36.57
N GLY A 14 7.54 -26.15 36.81
CA GLY A 14 6.91 -25.65 38.03
C GLY A 14 6.11 -24.34 37.98
N CYS A 15 4.80 -24.49 38.20
CA CYS A 15 3.89 -23.60 38.94
C CYS A 15 2.93 -22.64 38.20
N CYS A 16 1.67 -22.81 38.63
CA CYS A 16 0.58 -21.85 38.77
C CYS A 16 -0.43 -21.65 37.62
N TRP A 17 -1.67 -21.90 38.01
CA TRP A 17 -2.91 -21.86 37.25
C TRP A 17 -3.25 -20.47 36.71
N GLY A 18 -3.69 -20.45 35.45
CA GLY A 18 -4.94 -19.78 35.07
C GLY A 18 -4.97 -18.25 35.11
N CYS A 19 -4.22 -17.58 34.22
CA CYS A 19 -4.70 -16.41 33.46
C CYS A 19 -3.66 -15.97 32.41
N PHE A 20 -3.58 -16.65 31.27
CA PHE A 20 -2.82 -16.13 30.12
C PHE A 20 -3.60 -16.44 28.84
N TYR A 21 -4.72 -15.74 28.66
CA TYR A 21 -5.40 -15.73 27.38
C TYR A 21 -4.61 -14.86 26.40
N ILE A 22 -3.85 -15.56 25.55
CA ILE A 22 -3.62 -15.24 24.14
C ILE A 22 -3.00 -13.85 23.90
N VAL A 23 -1.68 -13.73 24.04
CA VAL A 23 -0.94 -12.85 23.14
C VAL A 23 -0.84 -13.59 21.81
N SER A 24 -1.93 -13.59 21.04
CA SER A 24 -1.84 -13.88 19.61
C SER A 24 -0.91 -12.81 19.07
N ALA A 25 0.34 -13.18 18.83
CA ALA A 25 1.23 -12.40 18.01
C ALA A 25 0.52 -12.25 16.67
N PHE A 26 -0.15 -11.10 16.48
CA PHE A 26 -0.65 -10.67 15.19
C PHE A 26 0.58 -10.63 14.29
N LYS A 27 0.84 -11.71 13.57
CA LYS A 27 1.77 -11.69 12.46
C LYS A 27 1.10 -10.80 11.43
N ALA A 28 1.37 -9.50 11.51
CA ALA A 28 0.97 -8.56 10.48
C ALA A 28 1.43 -9.15 9.15
N VAL A 29 0.48 -9.42 8.27
CA VAL A 29 0.81 -9.88 6.92
C VAL A 29 1.39 -8.67 6.21
N VAL A 30 2.72 -8.58 6.22
CA VAL A 30 3.46 -7.54 5.51
C VAL A 30 3.42 -7.90 4.03
N MET A 31 2.84 -7.02 3.21
CA MET A 31 2.81 -7.18 1.76
C MET A 31 3.94 -6.35 1.16
N GLN A 32 4.77 -6.96 0.32
CA GLN A 32 5.93 -6.30 -0.25
C GLN A 32 6.10 -6.64 -1.73
N ILE A 33 6.61 -5.67 -2.49
CA ILE A 33 6.96 -5.84 -3.91
C ILE A 33 8.47 -5.64 -4.04
N TYR A 34 9.15 -6.60 -4.66
CA TYR A 34 10.57 -6.44 -4.99
C TYR A 34 10.74 -5.68 -6.30
N ILE A 35 11.45 -4.55 -6.23
CA ILE A 35 11.85 -3.73 -7.38
C ILE A 35 13.29 -4.07 -7.72
N SER A 36 13.49 -4.77 -8.84
CA SER A 36 14.81 -5.11 -9.38
C SER A 36 15.29 -4.09 -10.41
N GLU A 37 16.58 -4.13 -10.73
CA GLU A 37 17.17 -3.27 -11.76
C GLU A 37 16.65 -3.57 -13.18
N GLU A 38 16.39 -4.85 -13.45
CA GLU A 38 15.90 -5.34 -14.75
C GLU A 38 14.37 -5.29 -14.88
N ALA A 39 13.66 -4.80 -13.86
CA ALA A 39 12.20 -4.74 -13.90
C ALA A 39 11.71 -3.78 -14.99
N ILE A 40 10.58 -4.13 -15.61
CA ILE A 40 9.80 -3.17 -16.42
C ILE A 40 8.67 -2.58 -15.58
N VAL A 41 8.13 -1.44 -16.03
CA VAL A 41 7.01 -0.77 -15.37
C VAL A 41 5.82 -1.71 -15.19
N ALA A 42 5.50 -2.52 -16.19
CA ALA A 42 4.40 -3.49 -16.15
C ALA A 42 4.53 -4.45 -14.96
N ASP A 43 5.72 -4.98 -14.68
CA ASP A 43 5.94 -5.96 -13.61
C ASP A 43 5.55 -5.41 -12.23
N ILE A 44 5.85 -4.13 -11.98
CA ILE A 44 5.53 -3.47 -10.71
C ILE A 44 4.02 -3.18 -10.65
N GLN A 45 3.44 -2.73 -11.76
CA GLN A 45 2.01 -2.46 -11.86
C GLN A 45 1.19 -3.72 -11.63
N ASP A 46 1.58 -4.84 -12.25
CA ASP A 46 0.88 -6.11 -12.17
C ASP A 46 0.96 -6.71 -10.76
N LYS A 47 2.15 -6.71 -10.15
CA LYS A 47 2.32 -7.16 -8.75
C LYS A 47 1.48 -6.32 -7.78
N PHE A 48 1.41 -5.00 -7.99
CA PHE A 48 0.58 -4.14 -7.16
C PHE A 48 -0.91 -4.39 -7.38
N HIS A 49 -1.33 -4.58 -8.63
CA HIS A 49 -2.72 -4.85 -8.99
C HIS A 49 -3.21 -6.23 -8.51
N GLU A 50 -2.32 -7.22 -8.48
CA GLU A 50 -2.61 -8.54 -7.92
C GLU A 50 -2.97 -8.45 -6.44
N ILE A 51 -2.29 -7.59 -5.68
CA ILE A 51 -2.57 -7.34 -4.26
C ILE A 51 -3.84 -6.51 -4.11
N TYR A 52 -4.03 -5.50 -4.96
CA TYR A 52 -5.15 -4.56 -4.90
C TYR A 52 -5.88 -4.45 -6.25
N PRO A 53 -6.85 -5.34 -6.57
CA PRO A 53 -7.54 -5.35 -7.88
C PRO A 53 -8.36 -4.10 -8.20
N LYS A 54 -8.64 -3.26 -7.19
CA LYS A 54 -9.35 -1.98 -7.34
C LYS A 54 -8.43 -0.78 -7.38
N LEU A 55 -7.13 -1.00 -7.20
CA LEU A 55 -6.11 0.03 -7.29
C LEU A 55 -5.17 -0.28 -8.47
N LYS A 56 -4.52 0.75 -8.97
CA LYS A 56 -3.42 0.61 -9.91
C LYS A 56 -2.39 1.70 -9.66
N LEU A 57 -1.22 1.49 -10.23
CA LEU A 57 -0.10 2.40 -10.11
C LEU A 57 0.26 2.94 -11.49
N ASP A 58 0.37 4.26 -11.63
CA ASP A 58 0.79 4.91 -12.86
C ASP A 58 2.11 5.65 -12.63
N PHE A 59 3.08 5.45 -13.52
CA PHE A 59 4.38 6.12 -13.45
C PHE A 59 4.46 7.30 -14.41
N PHE A 60 5.24 8.30 -14.01
CA PHE A 60 5.45 9.55 -14.74
C PHE A 60 6.95 9.85 -14.87
N ARG A 61 7.32 10.57 -15.93
CA ARG A 61 8.72 11.00 -16.11
C ARG A 61 9.09 12.13 -15.16
N ASP A 62 8.17 13.06 -14.97
CA ASP A 62 8.34 14.24 -14.14
C ASP A 62 7.54 14.10 -12.84
N PRO A 63 7.98 14.72 -11.74
CA PRO A 63 7.20 14.77 -10.51
C PRO A 63 5.86 15.46 -10.77
N VAL A 64 4.79 14.82 -10.31
CA VAL A 64 3.42 15.33 -10.42
C VAL A 64 2.95 15.73 -9.02
N GLY A 65 2.66 17.02 -8.83
CA GLY A 65 2.06 17.55 -7.62
C GLY A 65 0.60 17.13 -7.43
N GLU A 66 0.09 17.20 -6.20
CA GLU A 66 -1.33 16.98 -5.94
C GLU A 66 -2.18 18.06 -6.64
N GLY A 67 -3.14 17.64 -7.47
CA GLY A 67 -4.05 18.56 -8.17
C GLY A 67 -3.49 19.17 -9.46
N GLU A 68 -2.25 18.82 -9.86
CA GLU A 68 -1.69 19.28 -11.13
C GLU A 68 -2.28 18.52 -12.32
N HIS A 69 -2.46 19.23 -13.44
CA HIS A 69 -2.92 18.61 -14.67
C HIS A 69 -1.78 17.76 -15.24
N ILE A 70 -1.92 16.44 -15.14
CA ILE A 70 -0.96 15.49 -15.73
C ILE A 70 -1.08 15.56 -17.25
N PRO A 71 -0.06 16.06 -17.98
CA PRO A 71 -0.11 16.03 -19.44
C PRO A 71 -0.16 14.56 -19.88
N LYS A 72 -1.07 14.19 -20.80
CA LYS A 72 -1.25 12.80 -21.25
C LYS A 72 0.05 12.12 -21.72
N ASN A 73 1.05 12.91 -22.12
CA ASN A 73 2.34 12.45 -22.62
C ASN A 73 3.41 12.24 -21.53
N SER A 74 3.16 12.58 -20.27
CA SER A 74 4.14 12.35 -19.18
C SER A 74 4.06 10.95 -18.59
N ARG A 75 2.96 10.23 -18.83
CA ARG A 75 2.78 8.85 -18.37
C ARG A 75 3.77 7.92 -19.08
N VAL A 76 4.43 7.07 -18.30
CA VAL A 76 5.40 6.11 -18.80
C VAL A 76 4.69 4.88 -19.36
N SER A 77 5.20 4.34 -20.47
CA SER A 77 4.69 3.10 -21.07
C SER A 77 4.99 1.89 -20.16
N PRO A 78 4.06 0.92 -20.00
CA PRO A 78 4.30 -0.30 -19.23
C PRO A 78 5.52 -1.12 -19.69
N ASP A 79 5.83 -1.07 -20.98
CA ASP A 79 6.99 -1.77 -21.56
C ASP A 79 8.34 -1.07 -21.28
N THR A 80 8.32 0.04 -20.54
CA THR A 80 9.54 0.81 -20.27
C THR A 80 10.34 0.15 -19.15
N PRO A 81 11.64 -0.11 -19.35
CA PRO A 81 12.52 -0.53 -18.25
C PRO A 81 12.62 0.55 -17.16
N ILE A 82 12.58 0.13 -15.90
CA ILE A 82 12.63 1.03 -14.73
C ILE A 82 13.94 1.84 -14.70
N GLU A 83 15.04 1.26 -15.18
CA GLU A 83 16.32 1.94 -15.35
C GLU A 83 16.27 3.24 -16.17
N LYS A 84 15.30 3.38 -17.09
CA LYS A 84 15.19 4.56 -17.96
C LYS A 84 14.44 5.73 -17.33
N ILE A 85 13.72 5.48 -16.23
CA ILE A 85 12.87 6.49 -15.58
C ILE A 85 13.31 6.79 -14.15
N ARG A 86 14.07 5.90 -13.51
CA ARG A 86 14.54 6.09 -12.14
C ARG A 86 15.64 7.14 -12.07
N MET A 87 15.54 8.04 -11.08
CA MET A 87 16.63 8.96 -10.76
C MET A 87 17.67 8.35 -9.79
N ARG A 88 17.29 7.26 -9.08
CA ARG A 88 18.15 6.59 -8.09
C ARG A 88 18.31 5.12 -8.43
N HIS A 89 19.55 4.65 -8.51
CA HIS A 89 19.87 3.25 -8.83
C HIS A 89 19.82 2.34 -7.60
N HIS A 90 18.72 2.40 -6.87
CA HIS A 90 18.47 1.49 -5.74
C HIS A 90 17.49 0.39 -6.16
N PHE A 91 17.62 -0.78 -5.55
CA PHE A 91 16.74 -1.94 -5.72
C PHE A 91 16.44 -2.53 -4.35
N GLY A 92 15.29 -3.17 -4.20
CA GLY A 92 14.87 -3.67 -2.89
C GLY A 92 13.38 -3.88 -2.75
N TRP A 93 12.94 -4.05 -1.50
CA TRP A 93 11.55 -4.30 -1.15
C TRP A 93 10.82 -2.98 -0.90
N LEU A 94 9.70 -2.78 -1.58
CA LEU A 94 8.71 -1.75 -1.30
C LEU A 94 7.61 -2.35 -0.43
N ASP A 95 7.35 -1.73 0.73
CA ASP A 95 6.25 -2.11 1.60
C ASP A 95 4.92 -1.51 1.10
N VAL A 96 4.00 -2.39 0.71
CA VAL A 96 2.65 -2.07 0.22
C VAL A 96 1.59 -2.71 1.10
N SER A 97 1.87 -2.87 2.39
CA SER A 97 0.94 -3.43 3.35
C SER A 97 -0.36 -2.64 3.44
N HIS A 98 -1.45 -3.32 3.78
CA HIS A 98 -2.82 -2.78 3.80
C HIS A 98 -2.99 -1.48 4.61
N TYR A 99 -2.22 -1.33 5.71
CA TYR A 99 -2.23 -0.17 6.58
C TYR A 99 -1.43 1.03 6.04
N ARG A 100 -0.59 0.83 5.01
CA ARG A 100 0.18 1.91 4.39
C ARG A 100 -0.78 2.84 3.69
N THR A 101 -0.50 4.14 3.76
CA THR A 101 -1.28 5.14 3.02
C THR A 101 -0.79 5.22 1.58
N ALA A 102 -1.67 5.62 0.66
CA ALA A 102 -1.28 5.80 -0.74
C ALA A 102 -0.12 6.82 -0.87
N LEU A 103 -0.16 7.93 -0.14
CA LEU A 103 0.93 8.92 -0.13
C LEU A 103 2.23 8.34 0.39
N ALA A 104 2.21 7.49 1.42
CA ALA A 104 3.42 6.89 1.95
C ALA A 104 4.08 5.95 0.93
N VAL A 105 3.29 5.22 0.13
CA VAL A 105 3.83 4.34 -0.92
C VAL A 105 4.35 5.15 -2.11
N GLU A 106 3.64 6.19 -2.54
CA GLU A 106 4.10 7.12 -3.58
C GLU A 106 5.41 7.80 -3.17
N HIS A 107 5.48 8.26 -1.92
CA HIS A 107 6.68 8.87 -1.35
C HIS A 107 7.85 7.89 -1.31
N ASP A 108 7.65 6.64 -0.89
CA ASP A 108 8.73 5.65 -0.84
C ASP A 108 9.24 5.28 -2.23
N LEU A 109 8.35 5.23 -3.24
CA LEU A 109 8.72 5.05 -4.64
C LEU A 109 9.64 6.17 -5.14
N ASP A 110 9.28 7.42 -4.85
CA ASP A 110 10.11 8.58 -5.21
C ASP A 110 11.42 8.62 -4.40
N HIS A 111 11.34 8.50 -3.07
CA HIS A 111 12.47 8.69 -2.19
C HIS A 111 13.50 7.56 -2.28
N LEU A 112 13.05 6.31 -2.30
CA LEU A 112 13.95 5.15 -2.29
C LEU A 112 14.42 4.79 -3.70
N PHE A 113 13.54 4.88 -4.71
CA PHE A 113 13.81 4.40 -6.06
C PHE A 113 13.91 5.53 -7.09
N GLY A 114 13.58 6.77 -6.75
CA GLY A 114 13.56 7.88 -7.69
C GLY A 114 12.46 7.70 -8.75
N LEU A 115 11.34 7.08 -8.38
CA LEU A 115 10.23 6.76 -9.27
C LEU A 115 9.02 7.63 -8.94
N ASN A 116 8.66 8.52 -9.87
CA ASN A 116 7.45 9.31 -9.79
C ASN A 116 6.24 8.42 -10.12
N ALA A 117 5.47 8.06 -9.10
CA ALA A 117 4.29 7.21 -9.24
C ALA A 117 3.07 7.85 -8.57
N LYS A 118 1.88 7.52 -9.09
CA LYS A 118 0.60 7.83 -8.46
C LYS A 118 -0.28 6.59 -8.36
N ILE A 119 -0.99 6.48 -7.25
CA ILE A 119 -2.00 5.45 -7.02
C ILE A 119 -3.35 5.96 -7.47
N LEU A 120 -4.01 5.17 -8.31
CA LEU A 120 -5.36 5.42 -8.79
C LEU A 120 -6.28 4.33 -8.26
N HIS A 121 -7.47 4.73 -7.83
CA HIS A 121 -8.55 3.82 -7.47
C HIS A 121 -9.59 3.76 -8.59
N LYS A 122 -10.22 2.60 -8.73
CA LYS A 122 -11.35 2.41 -9.64
C LYS A 122 -12.61 2.97 -8.98
N SER A 123 -13.36 3.79 -9.71
CA SER A 123 -14.71 4.21 -9.33
C SER A 123 -15.63 4.06 -10.54
N GLY A 124 -16.52 3.06 -10.48
CA GLY A 124 -17.30 2.63 -11.64
C GLY A 124 -16.40 2.13 -12.79
N SER A 125 -16.46 2.81 -13.94
CA SER A 125 -15.62 2.53 -15.12
C SER A 125 -14.38 3.43 -15.22
N LEU A 126 -14.20 4.36 -14.29
CA LEU A 126 -13.13 5.36 -14.34
C LEU A 126 -12.03 5.02 -13.33
N TRP A 127 -10.79 5.37 -13.69
CA TRP A 127 -9.64 5.35 -12.78
C TRP A 127 -9.35 6.77 -12.34
N LEU A 128 -9.45 7.02 -11.05
CA LEU A 128 -9.28 8.33 -10.46
C LEU A 128 -8.07 8.32 -9.53
N GLN A 129 -7.22 9.34 -9.64
CA GLN A 129 -6.13 9.56 -8.68
C GLN A 129 -6.70 9.74 -7.27
N ALA A 130 -5.95 9.30 -6.26
CA ALA A 130 -6.30 9.49 -4.86
C ALA A 130 -6.15 10.95 -4.38
N THR A 131 -6.46 11.94 -5.22
CA THR A 131 -6.34 13.38 -4.89
C THR A 131 -7.20 13.71 -3.67
N GLY A 132 -6.58 14.20 -2.59
CA GLY A 132 -7.23 14.47 -1.31
C GLY A 132 -7.63 13.23 -0.49
N ARG A 133 -7.41 12.03 -1.02
CA ARG A 133 -7.64 10.72 -0.35
C ARG A 133 -6.34 9.96 -0.10
N GLY A 134 -5.20 10.54 -0.42
CA GLY A 134 -3.90 9.90 -0.30
C GLY A 134 -3.48 9.56 1.13
N HIS A 135 -4.15 10.15 2.13
CA HIS A 135 -3.99 9.84 3.55
C HIS A 135 -4.70 8.56 3.99
N LEU A 136 -5.63 8.03 3.19
CA LEU A 136 -6.30 6.76 3.47
C LEU A 136 -5.34 5.59 3.28
N SER A 137 -5.56 4.52 4.04
CA SER A 137 -4.82 3.28 3.83
C SER A 137 -5.14 2.66 2.46
N LEU A 138 -4.25 1.83 1.93
CA LEU A 138 -4.50 1.11 0.67
C LEU A 138 -5.76 0.24 0.76
N GLU A 139 -6.02 -0.35 1.92
CA GLU A 139 -7.25 -1.11 2.17
C GLU A 139 -8.49 -0.23 2.14
N GLU A 140 -8.45 0.92 2.83
CA GLU A 140 -9.58 1.86 2.85
C GLU A 140 -9.87 2.43 1.47
N LEU A 141 -8.81 2.77 0.71
CA LEU A 141 -8.93 3.29 -0.64
C LEU A 141 -9.49 2.23 -1.60
N SER A 142 -9.09 0.96 -1.44
CA SER A 142 -9.63 -0.18 -2.18
C SER A 142 -11.11 -0.46 -1.83
N ALA A 143 -11.51 -0.24 -0.58
CA ALA A 143 -12.87 -0.47 -0.11
C ALA A 143 -13.87 0.65 -0.47
N GLY A 144 -13.37 1.84 -0.82
CA GLY A 144 -14.08 3.14 -0.85
C GLY A 144 -15.29 3.30 -1.78
N ASP A 145 -15.66 2.29 -2.57
CA ASP A 145 -16.94 2.27 -3.31
C ASP A 145 -18.08 1.60 -2.53
N THR A 146 -17.80 1.00 -1.37
CA THR A 146 -18.86 0.46 -0.50
C THR A 146 -19.39 1.58 0.40
N PRO A 147 -20.71 1.87 0.41
CA PRO A 147 -21.26 2.83 1.34
C PRO A 147 -21.08 2.29 2.76
N LYS A 148 -20.09 2.81 3.50
CA LYS A 148 -20.06 2.66 4.96
C LYS A 148 -21.31 3.37 5.47
N LYS A 149 -22.33 2.60 5.87
CA LYS A 149 -23.52 3.12 6.56
C LYS A 149 -23.08 3.62 7.93
N SER A 150 -22.54 4.84 7.95
CA SER A 150 -22.32 5.61 9.17
C SER A 150 -23.70 5.93 9.73
N THR A 151 -24.22 5.01 10.55
CA THR A 151 -25.41 5.26 11.35
C THR A 151 -24.94 6.04 12.57
N PHE A 152 -24.59 7.32 12.37
CA PHE A 152 -24.55 8.28 13.47
C PHE A 152 -26.01 8.56 13.84
N HIS A 153 -26.54 7.77 14.76
CA HIS A 153 -27.77 8.15 15.45
C HIS A 153 -27.36 9.18 16.50
N LEU A 154 -27.64 10.45 16.22
CA LEU A 154 -27.59 11.49 17.24
C LEU A 154 -28.74 11.17 18.22
N PRO A 155 -28.52 11.08 19.54
CA PRO A 155 -29.62 11.00 20.49
C PRO A 155 -30.40 12.31 20.41
N GLU A 156 -31.72 12.22 20.23
CA GLU A 156 -32.62 13.36 20.33
C GLU A 156 -32.50 13.92 21.76
N GLU A 157 -32.26 15.22 21.88
CA GLU A 157 -32.22 15.88 23.18
C GLU A 157 -33.58 15.71 23.88
N PRO A 158 -33.60 15.40 25.19
CA PRO A 158 -34.86 15.24 25.90
C PRO A 158 -35.59 16.59 25.93
N GLU A 159 -36.84 16.57 25.49
CA GLU A 159 -37.76 17.69 25.62
C GLU A 159 -37.93 18.02 27.10
N THR A 160 -37.45 19.20 27.51
CA THR A 160 -37.68 19.74 28.85
C THR A 160 -39.13 20.17 28.98
N GLU A 161 -39.89 19.47 29.84
CA GLU A 161 -41.22 19.87 30.33
C GLU A 161 -41.17 21.18 31.14
#